data_AF-A0A2D7MU55-F1
#
_entry.id   AF-A0A2D7MU55-F1
#
_cell.length_a   1.000
_cell.length_b   1.000
_cell.length_c   1.000
_cell.angle_alpha   90.00
_cell.angle_beta   90.00
_cell.angle_gamma   90.00
#
_symmetry.space_group_name_H-M   'P 1'
#
loop_
_entity.id
_entity.type
_entity.pdbx_description
1 polymer ?
#
loop_
_entity_poly.entity_id
_entity_poly.type
_entity_poly.pdbx_seq_one_letter_code
_entity_poly.pdbx_strand_id
1 'polypeptide(L)'
;MKRIILILPILFTLLLLFCNKETKGLETEETIIALTNNASESLTIKTVSLAGNEFSDLNITRGKTQLLYIREELPVPYDDVNINIDYSYGTNFRASFTVDLNKGWRTDFIFEHCANSLPNNRGVCLN
;
A
#
# COMPACT_ATOMS: atom_id res chain seq x y z
N MET A 1 31.62 -52.47 -40.42
CA MET A 1 31.80 -51.64 -39.21
C MET A 1 30.83 -50.45 -39.28
N LYS A 2 29.71 -50.47 -38.54
CA LYS A 2 28.71 -49.41 -38.52
C LYS A 2 28.88 -48.58 -37.23
N ARG A 3 29.23 -47.30 -37.37
CA ARG A 3 29.29 -46.35 -36.24
C ARG A 3 27.87 -45.83 -35.99
N ILE A 4 27.27 -46.23 -34.89
CA ILE A 4 25.97 -45.74 -34.43
C ILE A 4 26.19 -44.37 -33.80
N ILE A 5 25.42 -43.42 -34.30
CA ILE A 5 25.52 -41.99 -34.05
C ILE A 5 24.91 -41.66 -32.68
N LEU A 6 25.77 -41.24 -31.74
CA LEU A 6 25.44 -40.68 -30.42
C LEU A 6 24.91 -39.24 -30.57
N ILE A 7 23.66 -39.05 -30.99
CA ILE A 7 23.01 -37.71 -31.00
C ILE A 7 21.83 -37.64 -30.02
N LEU A 8 21.34 -38.78 -29.53
CA LEU A 8 20.15 -38.85 -28.68
C LEU A 8 20.26 -38.20 -27.27
N PRO A 9 21.43 -38.15 -26.57
CA PRO A 9 21.45 -37.59 -25.21
C PRO A 9 21.51 -36.05 -25.19
N ILE A 10 21.94 -35.42 -26.29
CA ILE A 10 22.10 -33.96 -26.39
C ILE A 10 20.74 -33.28 -26.67
N LEU A 11 19.84 -33.95 -27.39
CA LEU A 11 18.50 -33.42 -27.67
C LEU A 11 17.59 -33.47 -26.43
N PHE A 12 17.74 -34.48 -25.58
CA PHE A 12 16.96 -34.62 -24.34
C PHE A 12 17.39 -33.62 -23.25
N THR A 13 18.68 -33.27 -23.20
CA THR A 13 19.19 -32.23 -22.28
C THR A 13 18.78 -30.83 -22.73
N LEU A 14 18.66 -30.56 -24.03
CA LEU A 14 18.19 -29.27 -24.53
C LEU A 14 16.71 -29.01 -24.23
N LEU A 15 15.86 -30.04 -24.22
CA LEU A 15 14.43 -29.92 -23.85
C LEU A 15 14.20 -29.60 -22.37
N LEU A 16 15.12 -30.02 -21.48
CA LEU A 16 15.04 -29.70 -20.05
C LEU A 16 15.48 -28.26 -19.72
N LEU A 17 16.25 -27.60 -20.59
CA LEU A 17 16.65 -26.19 -20.39
C LEU A 17 15.53 -25.18 -20.70
N PHE A 18 14.47 -25.57 -21.40
CA PHE A 18 13.37 -24.67 -21.75
C PHE A 18 12.15 -24.73 -20.81
N CYS A 19 12.16 -25.62 -19.80
CA CYS A 19 11.03 -25.81 -18.88
C CYS A 19 11.35 -25.29 -17.46
N ASN A 20 11.97 -24.12 -17.36
CA ASN A 20 12.09 -23.38 -16.10
C ASN A 20 12.09 -21.87 -16.35
N LYS A 21 11.25 -21.41 -17.30
CA LYS A 21 10.65 -20.10 -17.10
C LYS A 21 9.55 -20.30 -16.09
N GLU A 22 9.92 -20.25 -14.81
CA GLU A 22 9.03 -19.71 -13.80
C GLU A 22 8.45 -18.44 -14.42
N THR A 23 7.19 -18.52 -14.83
CA THR A 23 6.34 -17.36 -14.93
C THR A 23 6.34 -16.82 -13.52
N LYS A 24 7.28 -15.90 -13.22
CA LYS A 24 7.09 -14.94 -12.17
C LYS A 24 5.74 -14.34 -12.50
N GLY A 25 4.73 -14.74 -11.74
CA GLY A 25 3.45 -14.08 -11.77
C GLY A 25 3.78 -12.60 -11.76
N LEU A 26 3.22 -11.88 -12.72
CA LEU A 26 3.18 -10.44 -12.68
C LEU A 26 2.28 -10.10 -11.48
N GLU A 27 2.81 -10.29 -10.27
CA GLU A 27 2.24 -9.74 -9.06
C GLU A 27 2.39 -8.24 -9.27
N THR A 28 1.33 -7.63 -9.77
CA THR A 28 1.13 -6.19 -9.72
C THR A 28 1.56 -5.76 -8.33
N GLU A 29 2.63 -4.98 -8.22
CA GLU A 29 3.13 -4.52 -6.92
C GLU A 29 2.00 -3.75 -6.24
N GLU A 30 1.32 -4.41 -5.29
CA GLU A 30 0.19 -3.81 -4.59
C GLU A 30 0.74 -2.67 -3.73
N THR A 31 0.25 -1.46 -3.98
CA THR A 31 0.56 -0.32 -3.11
C THR A 31 -0.38 -0.33 -1.91
N ILE A 32 0.19 -0.22 -0.71
CA ILE A 32 -0.55 -0.34 0.54
C ILE A 32 -0.47 0.97 1.33
N ILE A 33 -1.63 1.43 1.80
CA ILE A 33 -1.72 2.50 2.79
C ILE A 33 -2.09 1.88 4.13
N ALA A 34 -1.24 2.09 5.13
CA ALA A 34 -1.47 1.65 6.50
C ALA A 34 -1.90 2.83 7.36
N LEU A 35 -3.11 2.76 7.91
CA LEU A 35 -3.67 3.79 8.79
C LEU A 35 -3.71 3.27 10.22
N THR A 36 -3.05 3.96 11.14
CA THR A 36 -3.03 3.57 12.56
C THR A 36 -3.70 4.64 13.41
N ASN A 37 -4.66 4.24 14.25
CA ASN A 37 -5.28 5.14 15.22
C ASN A 37 -4.66 4.93 16.60
N ASN A 38 -3.69 5.76 16.98
CA ASN A 38 -3.15 5.81 18.34
C ASN A 38 -3.72 6.96 19.18
N ALA A 39 -4.48 7.87 18.55
CA ALA A 39 -4.98 9.08 19.17
C ALA A 39 -6.10 8.83 20.18
N SER A 40 -7.21 8.18 19.77
CA SER A 40 -8.39 8.03 20.60
C SER A 40 -9.44 7.10 20.00
N GLU A 41 -10.29 6.48 20.84
CA GLU A 41 -11.50 5.76 20.38
C GLU A 41 -12.56 6.70 19.78
N SER A 42 -12.48 8.00 20.07
CA SER A 42 -13.40 9.01 19.49
C SER A 42 -12.91 9.57 18.15
N LEU A 43 -11.76 9.12 17.65
CA LEU A 43 -11.32 9.42 16.29
C LEU A 43 -12.03 8.48 15.33
N THR A 44 -12.67 9.05 14.32
CA THR A 44 -13.24 8.29 13.20
C THR A 44 -12.60 8.77 11.91
N ILE A 45 -11.91 7.90 11.20
CA ILE A 45 -11.42 8.19 9.85
C ILE A 45 -12.56 7.89 8.88
N LYS A 46 -13.05 8.89 8.18
CA LYS A 46 -14.26 8.79 7.36
C LYS A 46 -13.95 8.29 5.97
N THR A 47 -12.98 8.95 5.32
CA THR A 47 -12.58 8.62 3.96
C THR A 47 -11.07 8.76 3.81
N VAL A 48 -10.50 7.92 2.95
CA VAL A 48 -9.18 8.10 2.38
C VAL A 48 -9.33 8.05 0.87
N SER A 49 -8.84 9.08 0.18
CA SER A 49 -8.89 9.16 -1.27
C SER A 49 -7.52 9.42 -1.85
N LEU A 50 -7.16 8.70 -2.91
CA LEU A 50 -5.99 8.99 -3.74
C LEU A 50 -6.27 8.59 -5.19
N ALA A 51 -5.80 9.37 -6.15
CA ALA A 51 -5.76 8.97 -7.58
C ALA A 51 -7.02 8.26 -8.10
N GLY A 52 -8.22 8.76 -7.76
CA GLY A 52 -9.51 8.19 -8.17
C GLY A 52 -10.02 7.01 -7.31
N ASN A 53 -9.19 6.44 -6.44
CA ASN A 53 -9.57 5.45 -5.45
C ASN A 53 -10.11 6.15 -4.20
N GLU A 54 -11.23 5.67 -3.66
CA GLU A 54 -11.83 6.15 -2.42
C GLU A 54 -12.15 4.96 -1.50
N PHE A 55 -11.74 5.07 -0.25
CA PHE A 55 -12.03 4.15 0.83
C PHE A 55 -12.89 4.87 1.85
N SER A 56 -14.15 4.48 2.00
CA SER A 56 -15.11 5.10 2.94
C SER A 56 -15.38 4.21 4.15
N ASP A 57 -16.04 4.79 5.16
CA ASP A 57 -16.56 4.10 6.34
C ASP A 57 -15.50 3.30 7.12
N LEU A 58 -14.29 3.84 7.20
CA LEU A 58 -13.17 3.19 7.90
C LEU A 58 -13.41 3.24 9.41
N ASN A 59 -13.25 2.08 10.07
CA ASN A 59 -13.45 1.97 11.51
C ASN A 59 -12.19 1.39 12.16
N ILE A 60 -11.25 2.28 12.48
CA ILE A 60 -9.97 1.93 13.10
C ILE A 60 -10.05 2.25 14.58
N THR A 61 -10.25 1.22 15.41
CA THR A 61 -10.26 1.37 16.87
C THR A 61 -8.88 1.75 17.40
N ARG A 62 -8.83 2.30 18.62
CA ARG A 62 -7.55 2.74 19.19
C ARG A 62 -6.54 1.59 19.31
N GLY A 63 -5.30 1.88 18.94
CA GLY A 63 -4.18 0.94 18.90
C GLY A 63 -4.25 -0.06 17.76
N LYS A 64 -5.16 0.12 16.79
CA LYS A 64 -5.26 -0.74 15.60
C LYS A 64 -4.76 -0.04 14.35
N THR A 65 -4.35 -0.88 13.40
CA THR A 65 -3.97 -0.50 12.06
C THR A 65 -4.91 -1.17 11.07
N GLN A 66 -5.39 -0.41 10.10
CA GLN A 66 -6.10 -0.93 8.93
C GLN A 66 -5.24 -0.73 7.68
N LEU A 67 -5.19 -1.75 6.84
CA LEU A 67 -4.47 -1.72 5.57
C LEU A 67 -5.47 -1.50 4.43
N LEU A 68 -5.17 -0.53 3.57
CA LEU A 68 -5.90 -0.24 2.36
C LEU A 68 -5.03 -0.65 1.18
N TYR A 69 -5.56 -1.52 0.34
CA TYR A 69 -4.87 -2.08 -0.81
C TYR A 69 -5.33 -1.37 -2.07
N ILE A 70 -4.40 -0.71 -2.75
CA ILE A 70 -4.65 -0.05 -4.02
C ILE A 70 -4.42 -1.10 -5.10
N ARG A 71 -5.52 -1.58 -5.68
CA ARG A 71 -5.52 -2.66 -6.67
C ARG A 71 -5.60 -2.18 -8.11
N GLU A 72 -5.98 -0.91 -8.30
CA GLU A 72 -6.07 -0.32 -9.63
C GLU A 72 -4.71 0.20 -10.09
N GLU A 73 -4.50 0.18 -11.40
CA GLU A 73 -3.37 0.85 -12.02
C GLU A 73 -3.48 2.34 -11.72
N LEU A 74 -2.63 2.82 -10.81
CA LEU A 74 -2.46 4.25 -10.59
C LEU A 74 -2.01 4.89 -11.93
N PRO A 75 -2.29 6.19 -12.16
CA PRO A 75 -1.70 6.90 -13.29
C PRO A 75 -0.19 7.07 -13.08
N VAL A 76 0.62 6.62 -14.05
CA VAL A 76 2.08 6.78 -14.05
C VAL A 76 2.43 8.22 -14.46
N PRO A 77 3.40 8.89 -13.82
CA PRO A 77 4.25 8.41 -12.71
C PRO A 77 3.61 8.54 -11.33
N TYR A 78 4.02 7.67 -10.37
CA TYR A 78 3.46 7.61 -9.02
C TYR A 78 4.18 8.50 -7.99
N ASP A 79 4.94 9.47 -8.48
CA ASP A 79 5.52 10.53 -7.66
C ASP A 79 4.48 11.62 -7.42
N ASP A 80 4.58 12.28 -6.27
CA ASP A 80 3.72 13.40 -5.89
C ASP A 80 2.20 13.13 -5.90
N VAL A 81 1.79 11.92 -5.49
CA VAL A 81 0.37 11.55 -5.36
C VAL A 81 -0.22 12.17 -4.11
N ASN A 82 -1.30 12.94 -4.25
CA ASN A 82 -2.02 13.49 -3.12
C ASN A 82 -2.97 12.46 -2.50
N ILE A 83 -2.73 12.13 -1.24
CA ILE A 83 -3.63 11.37 -0.38
C ILE A 83 -4.40 12.37 0.48
N ASN A 84 -5.73 12.36 0.38
CA ASN A 84 -6.59 13.13 1.26
C ASN A 84 -7.24 12.19 2.29
N ILE A 85 -7.24 12.61 3.55
CA ILE A 85 -7.84 11.85 4.64
C ILE A 85 -8.83 12.76 5.38
N ASP A 86 -10.11 12.40 5.32
CA ASP A 86 -11.14 13.03 6.13
C ASP A 86 -11.33 12.25 7.42
N TYR A 87 -11.33 12.96 8.55
CA TYR A 87 -11.51 12.35 9.86
C TYR A 87 -12.32 13.25 10.78
N SER A 88 -12.81 12.70 11.89
CA SER A 88 -13.51 13.45 12.92
C SER A 88 -13.02 13.11 14.30
N TYR A 89 -12.79 14.15 15.10
CA TYR A 89 -12.49 14.08 16.52
C TYR A 89 -13.19 15.23 17.24
N GLY A 90 -14.44 15.01 17.63
CA GLY A 90 -15.35 16.05 18.13
C GLY A 90 -15.85 17.04 17.06
N THR A 91 -15.07 17.29 16.01
CA THR A 91 -15.45 18.01 14.77
C THR A 91 -14.78 17.34 13.57
N ASN A 92 -15.12 17.75 12.35
CA ASN A 92 -14.57 17.21 11.10
C ASN A 92 -13.29 17.95 10.69
N PHE A 93 -12.34 17.22 10.14
CA PHE A 93 -11.05 17.69 9.65
C PHE A 93 -10.70 17.00 8.33
N ARG A 94 -9.82 17.64 7.55
CA ARG A 94 -9.20 17.08 6.35
C ARG A 94 -7.70 17.29 6.42
N ALA A 95 -6.93 16.24 6.17
CA ALA A 95 -5.49 16.32 5.93
C ALA A 95 -5.17 15.92 4.49
N SER A 96 -4.11 16.49 3.92
CA SER A 96 -3.65 16.18 2.57
C SER A 96 -2.14 16.01 2.59
N PHE A 97 -1.66 14.92 1.99
CA PHE A 97 -0.25 14.54 1.96
C PHE A 97 0.16 14.19 0.55
N THR A 98 1.28 14.76 0.12
CA THR A 98 1.93 14.38 -1.13
C THR A 98 2.91 13.24 -0.83
N VAL A 99 2.71 12.09 -1.46
CA VAL A 99 3.54 10.90 -1.26
C VAL A 99 4.13 10.42 -2.57
N ASP A 100 5.34 9.88 -2.50
CA ASP A 100 6.00 9.22 -3.62
C ASP A 100 5.83 7.70 -3.47
N LEU A 101 4.87 7.15 -4.20
CA LEU A 101 4.55 5.72 -4.15
C LEU A 101 5.57 4.88 -4.94
N ASN A 102 6.50 5.50 -5.67
CA ASN A 102 7.63 4.78 -6.27
C ASN A 102 8.70 4.39 -5.23
N LYS A 103 8.67 4.97 -4.01
CA LYS A 103 9.67 4.72 -2.95
C LYS A 103 9.38 3.54 -2.03
N GLY A 104 8.37 2.73 -2.32
CA GLY A 104 8.10 1.49 -1.59
C GLY A 104 6.66 1.00 -1.76
N TRP A 105 6.41 -0.26 -1.40
CA TRP A 105 5.09 -0.88 -1.49
C TRP A 105 4.11 -0.44 -0.40
N ARG A 106 4.57 0.32 0.61
CA ARG A 106 3.77 0.71 1.79
C ARG A 106 4.03 2.15 2.21
N THR A 107 2.96 2.88 2.49
CA THR A 107 2.96 4.19 3.16
C THR A 107 2.18 4.11 4.47
N ASP A 108 2.75 4.60 5.56
CA ASP A 108 2.14 4.60 6.89
C ASP A 108 1.65 6.00 7.27
N PHE A 109 0.48 6.07 7.90
CA PHE A 109 -0.09 7.26 8.51
C PHE A 109 -0.50 6.93 9.94
N ILE A 110 0.13 7.58 10.91
CA ILE A 110 -0.12 7.32 12.33
C ILE A 110 -0.81 8.54 12.95
N PHE A 111 -2.06 8.37 13.33
CA PHE A 111 -2.83 9.39 14.06
C PHE A 111 -2.50 9.29 15.55
N GLU A 112 -1.92 10.34 16.11
CA GLU A 112 -1.52 10.42 17.52
C GLU A 112 -2.12 11.64 18.22
N HIS A 113 -2.13 11.64 19.55
CA HIS A 113 -2.58 12.81 20.30
C HIS A 113 -1.48 13.89 20.29
N CYS A 114 -1.80 15.11 19.88
CA CYS A 114 -0.82 16.20 19.87
C CYS A 114 -0.57 16.72 21.29
N ALA A 115 0.65 16.54 21.81
CA ALA A 115 1.07 17.07 23.11
C ALA A 115 1.01 18.63 23.22
N ASN A 116 1.08 19.35 22.09
CA ASN A 116 1.14 20.82 22.05
C ASN A 116 -0.16 21.51 21.59
N SER A 117 -1.28 20.79 21.52
CA SER A 117 -2.57 21.42 21.19
C SER A 117 -3.15 22.11 22.44
N LEU A 118 -3.32 23.44 22.34
CA LEU A 118 -3.95 24.42 23.27
C LEU A 118 -5.00 23.85 24.26
N PRO A 119 -5.26 24.51 25.42
CA PRO A 119 -5.79 23.88 26.63
C PRO A 119 -7.17 23.28 26.37
N ASN A 120 -7.20 22.02 25.95
CA ASN A 120 -8.36 21.13 25.80
C ASN A 120 -8.01 19.76 25.15
N ASN A 121 -6.75 19.42 24.82
CA ASN A 121 -6.37 18.09 24.33
C ASN A 121 -7.25 17.60 23.15
N ARG A 122 -7.47 18.47 22.14
CA ARG A 122 -8.31 18.14 20.97
C ARG A 122 -7.56 18.13 19.64
N GLY A 123 -6.24 17.95 19.67
CA GLY A 123 -5.41 17.84 18.47
C GLY A 123 -5.07 16.39 18.16
N VAL A 124 -5.29 15.99 16.90
CA VAL A 124 -4.72 14.76 16.35
C VAL A 124 -3.62 15.15 15.38
N CYS A 125 -2.44 14.59 15.59
CA CYS A 125 -1.25 14.79 14.77
C CYS A 125 -1.10 13.57 13.87
N LEU A 126 -0.69 13.81 12.63
CA LEU A 126 -0.31 12.75 11.69
C LEU A 126 1.21 12.74 11.62
N ASN A 127 1.81 11.61 12.00
CA ASN A 127 3.21 11.28 11.77
C ASN A 127 3.34 10.28 10.63
#